data_AF-A0A6J4IFU2-F1
#
_entry.id   AF-A0A6J4IFU2-F1
#
_cell.length_a   1.000
_cell.length_b   1.000
_cell.length_c   1.000
_cell.angle_alpha   90.00
_cell.angle_beta   90.00
_cell.angle_gamma   90.00
#
_symmetry.space_group_name_H-M   'P 1'
#
loop_
_entity.id
_entity.type
_entity.pdbx_description
1 polymer ?
#
loop_
_entity_poly.entity_id
_entity_poly.type
_entity_poly.pdbx_seq_one_letter_code
_entity_poly.pdbx_strand_id
1 'polypeptide(L)' 'MLLTGKHLSLRTIRESDLDRLYELNCDVEARGEYFPVYVSSETAFRNEFQQHGFWSDHSGNVLISSHENELLGVLL' A
#
# COMPACT_ATOMS: atom_id res chain seq x y z
N MET A 1 1.56 12.55 6.81
CA MET A 1 0.95 12.77 5.47
C MET A 1 2.05 13.30 4.59
N LEU A 2 2.21 12.78 3.36
CA LEU A 2 3.30 13.15 2.46
C LEU A 2 2.86 14.27 1.50
N LEU A 3 1.71 14.08 0.83
CA LEU A 3 1.12 15.06 -0.07
C LEU A 3 -0.39 15.14 0.15
N THR A 4 -0.95 16.34 -0.01
CA THR A 4 -2.38 16.61 0.17
C THR A 4 -2.95 17.18 -1.11
N GLY A 5 -3.86 16.46 -1.72
CA GLY A 5 -4.64 16.92 -2.86
C GLY A 5 -6.01 17.45 -2.42
N LYS A 6 -6.75 18.00 -3.38
CA LYS A 6 -8.11 18.51 -3.15
C LYS A 6 -9.08 17.41 -2.67
N HIS A 7 -8.95 16.20 -3.21
CA HIS A 7 -9.90 15.10 -2.99
C HIS A 7 -9.30 13.89 -2.27
N LEU A 8 -7.97 13.78 -2.25
CA LEU A 8 -7.26 12.64 -1.70
C LEU A 8 -5.95 13.09 -1.09
N SER A 9 -5.37 12.22 -0.28
CA SER A 9 -4.09 12.41 0.38
C SER A 9 -3.19 11.22 0.16
N LEU A 10 -1.91 11.50 -0.06
CA LEU A 10 -0.85 10.50 -0.14
C LEU A 10 -0.11 10.46 1.20
N ARG A 11 0.09 9.26 1.72
CA ARG A 11 0.78 9.05 3.00
C ARG A 11 1.55 7.75 3.01
N THR A 12 2.49 7.64 3.94
CA THR A 12 3.12 6.36 4.25
C THR A 12 2.08 5.37 4.78
N ILE A 13 2.37 4.09 4.58
CA ILE A 13 1.58 2.98 5.11
C ILE A 13 1.78 2.94 6.63
N ARG A 14 0.71 2.69 7.37
CA ARG A 14 0.69 2.47 8.81
C ARG A 14 0.40 1.01 9.10
N GLU A 15 0.77 0.56 10.29
CA GLU A 15 0.49 -0.81 10.72
C GLU A 15 -1.01 -1.17 10.67
N SER A 16 -1.88 -0.21 10.99
CA SER A 16 -3.34 -0.37 10.90
C SER A 16 -3.87 -0.54 9.47
N ASP A 17 -3.06 -0.28 8.45
CA ASP A 17 -3.46 -0.45 7.05
C ASP A 17 -3.13 -1.86 6.54
N LEU A 18 -2.27 -2.62 7.24
CA LEU A 18 -1.66 -3.84 6.70
C LEU A 18 -2.66 -4.90 6.32
N ASP A 19 -3.67 -5.12 7.16
CA ASP A 19 -4.68 -6.16 6.93
C ASP A 19 -5.46 -5.86 5.64
N ARG A 20 -5.99 -4.63 5.52
CA ARG A 20 -6.76 -4.22 4.35
C ARG A 20 -5.91 -4.14 3.09
N LEU A 21 -4.67 -3.67 3.21
CA LEU A 21 -3.74 -3.58 2.08
C LEU A 21 -3.32 -4.97 1.58
N TYR A 22 -3.14 -5.93 2.49
CA TYR A 22 -2.82 -7.30 2.13
C TYR A 22 -3.95 -7.97 1.36
N GLU A 23 -5.20 -7.81 1.82
CA GLU A 23 -6.39 -8.30 1.09
C GLU A 23 -6.43 -7.78 -0.36
N LEU A 24 -6.23 -6.48 -0.55
CA LEU A 24 -6.20 -5.86 -1.88
C LEU A 24 -5.02 -6.36 -2.72
N ASN A 25 -3.89 -6.67 -2.09
CA ASN A 25 -2.76 -7.26 -2.78
C ASN A 25 -3.02 -8.71 -3.23
N CYS A 26 -3.88 -9.44 -2.52
CA CYS A 26 -4.28 -10.79 -2.91
C CYS A 26 -5.39 -10.80 -3.98
N ASP A 27 -6.11 -9.69 -4.17
CA ASP A 27 -7.10 -9.53 -5.25
C ASP A 27 -6.40 -9.29 -6.60
N VAL A 28 -5.92 -10.38 -7.20
CA VAL A 28 -5.19 -10.36 -8.47
C VAL A 28 -6.07 -9.88 -9.62
N GLU A 29 -7.37 -10.16 -9.58
CA GLU A 29 -8.31 -9.76 -10.63
C GLU A 29 -8.48 -8.23 -10.68
N ALA A 30 -8.49 -7.57 -9.52
CA ALA A 30 -8.60 -6.11 -9.43
C ALA A 30 -7.36 -5.34 -9.94
N ARG A 31 -6.22 -6.00 -10.15
CA ARG A 31 -4.95 -5.35 -10.52
C ARG A 31 -4.81 -5.04 -12.02
N GLY A 32 -5.67 -5.64 -12.85
CA GLY A 32 -5.64 -5.46 -14.30
C GLY A 32 -4.59 -6.29 -15.03
N GLU A 33 -4.76 -6.43 -16.34
CA GLU A 33 -4.05 -7.40 -17.20
C GLU A 33 -2.53 -7.20 -17.28
N TYR A 34 -2.04 -5.99 -17.01
CA TYR A 34 -0.63 -5.63 -17.18
C TYR A 34 0.17 -5.59 -15.88
N PHE A 35 -0.49 -5.81 -14.73
CA PHE A 35 0.19 -5.77 -13.45
C PHE A 35 0.79 -7.14 -13.10
N PRO A 36 2.02 -7.21 -12.55
CA PRO A 36 2.61 -8.49 -12.19
C PRO A 36 1.71 -9.32 -11.27
N VAL A 37 1.45 -10.57 -11.67
CA VAL A 37 0.75 -11.57 -10.85
C VAL A 37 1.73 -12.13 -9.82
N TYR A 38 2.11 -11.30 -8.87
CA TYR A 38 2.91 -11.70 -7.72
C TYR A 38 2.16 -11.34 -6.44
N VAL A 39 1.92 -12.36 -5.62
CA VAL A 39 1.33 -12.26 -4.30
C VAL A 39 2.33 -12.84 -3.31
N SER A 40 2.85 -12.01 -2.42
CA SER A 40 3.69 -12.46 -1.32
C SER A 40 2.84 -13.14 -0.24
N SER A 41 3.43 -14.05 0.54
CA SER A 41 2.78 -14.55 1.73
C SER A 41 2.56 -13.42 2.74
N GLU A 42 1.52 -13.51 3.56
CA GLU A 42 1.22 -12.50 4.58
C GLU A 42 2.41 -12.27 5.51
N THR A 43 3.09 -13.36 5.88
CA THR A 43 4.30 -13.28 6.70
C THR A 43 5.41 -12.49 6.02
N ALA A 44 5.66 -12.72 4.72
CA ALA A 44 6.68 -11.97 3.99
C ALA A 44 6.31 -10.49 3.87
N PHE A 45 5.05 -10.19 3.56
CA PHE A 45 4.52 -8.83 3.49
C PHE A 45 4.65 -8.06 4.82
N ARG A 46 4.27 -8.69 5.94
CA ARG A 46 4.40 -8.08 7.27
C ARG A 46 5.86 -7.90 7.68
N ASN A 47 6.73 -8.86 7.36
CA ASN A 47 8.16 -8.75 7.64
C ASN A 47 8.80 -7.58 6.89
N GLU A 48 8.41 -7.37 5.63
CA GLU A 48 8.89 -6.24 4.82
C GLU A 48 8.50 -4.89 5.46
N PHE A 49 7.24 -4.75 5.89
CA PHE A 49 6.81 -3.58 6.66
C PHE A 49 7.58 -3.40 7.97
N GLN A 50 7.80 -4.47 8.73
CA GLN A 50 8.50 -4.39 10.01
C GLN A 50 9.96 -3.96 9.87
N GLN A 51 10.63 -4.40 8.80
CA GLN A 51 12.04 -4.10 8.60
C GLN A 51 12.27 -2.66 8.17
N HIS A 52 11.44 -2.14 7.27
CA HIS A 52 11.71 -0.85 6.63
C HIS A 52 10.46 -0.06 6.25
N GLY A 53 9.27 -0.47 6.71
CA GLY A 53 8.01 0.25 6.49
C GLY A 53 7.56 0.33 5.03
N PHE A 54 8.09 -0.54 4.16
CA PHE A 54 8.04 -0.43 2.69
C PHE A 54 8.79 0.78 2.09
N TRP A 55 9.79 1.29 2.78
CA TRP A 55 10.64 2.38 2.30
C TRP A 55 12.10 1.97 2.24
N SER A 56 12.80 2.51 1.25
CA SER A 56 14.25 2.52 1.13
C SER A 56 14.73 3.97 0.96
N ASP A 57 16.03 4.16 0.80
CA ASP A 57 16.61 5.50 0.59
C ASP A 57 16.12 6.19 -0.71
N HIS A 58 15.60 5.43 -1.67
CA HIS A 58 15.28 5.92 -3.02
C HIS A 58 13.88 5.60 -3.52
N SER A 59 13.16 4.70 -2.85
CA SER A 59 11.81 4.30 -3.25
C SER A 59 10.97 3.93 -2.03
N GLY A 60 9.65 3.96 -2.18
CA GLY A 60 8.78 3.42 -1.17
C GLY A 60 7.32 3.48 -1.55
N ASN A 61 6.56 2.59 -0.91
CA ASN A 61 5.14 2.46 -1.18
C ASN A 61 4.36 3.60 -0.54
N VAL A 62 3.43 4.17 -1.30
CA VAL A 62 2.60 5.29 -0.87
C VAL A 62 1.14 4.88 -0.90
N LEU A 63 0.45 5.08 0.22
CA LEU A 63 -0.98 4.84 0.31
C LEU A 63 -1.75 6.05 -0.22
N ILE A 64 -2.72 5.80 -1.10
CA ILE A 64 -3.74 6.76 -1.52
C ILE A 64 -4.90 6.62 -0.56
N SER A 65 -5.28 7.72 0.10
CA SER A 65 -6.36 7.74 1.07
C SER A 65 -7.31 8.92 0.86
N SER A 66 -8.57 8.75 1.26
CA SER A 66 -9.48 9.87 1.44
C SER A 66 -9.03 10.73 2.63
N HIS A 67 -9.59 11.94 2.77
CA HIS A 67 -9.33 12.79 3.93
C HIS A 67 -9.87 12.21 5.25
N GLU A 68 -10.74 11.20 5.17
CA GLU A 68 -11.28 10.45 6.30
C GLU A 68 -10.44 9.20 6.63
N ASN A 69 -9.26 9.05 6.00
CA ASN A 69 -8.33 7.91 6.09
C ASN A 69 -8.85 6.60 5.48
N GLU A 70 -9.88 6.64 4.63
CA GLU A 70 -10.28 5.47 3.85
C GLU A 70 -9.17 5.11 2.84
N LEU A 71 -8.84 3.83 2.74
CA LEU A 71 -7.85 3.33 1.78
C LEU A 71 -8.49 3.25 0.39
N LEU A 72 -7.94 4.03 -0.55
CA LEU A 72 -8.41 4.08 -1.94
C LEU A 72 -7.49 3.33 -2.91
N GLY A 73 -6.22 3.15 -2.53
CA GLY A 73 -5.26 2.38 -3.31
C GLY A 73 -3.83 2.53 -2.80
N VAL A 74 -2.88 1.98 -3.55
CA VAL A 74 -1.45 2.06 -3.27
C VAL A 74 -0.67 2.35 -4.54
N LEU A 75 0.41 3.11 -4.41
CA LEU A 75 1.45 3.28 -5.43
C LEU A 75 2.69 2.54 -4.93
N LEU A 76 3.20 1.60 -5.73
CA LEU A 76 4.42 0.82 -5.46
C LEU A 76 5.62 1.43 -6.18
#